data_AF-A0ABD0RQE6-F1
#
_entry.id   AF-A0ABD0RQE6-F1
#
_cell.length_a   1.000
_cell.length_b   1.000
_cell.length_c   1.000
_cell.angle_alpha   90.00
_cell.angle_beta   90.00
_cell.angle_gamma   90.00
#
_symmetry.space_group_name_H-M   'P 1'
#
loop_
_entity.id
_entity.type
_entity.pdbx_description
1 polymer ?
#
loop_
_entity_poly.entity_id
_entity_poly.type
_entity_poly.pdbx_seq_one_letter_code
_entity_poly.pdbx_strand_id
1 'polypeptide(L)'
;NEPLSILPLSSQPDEKAGKAHYKLCDRLKLEKKQRRMCRRDPGVAETLMEAISMSALECQYQFRFERWNCTLEGRYRANILKRGK
;
A
#
# COMPACT_ATOMS: atom_id res chain seq x y z
N ASN A 1 -7.83 -32.30 11.91
CA ASN A 1 -6.55 -31.62 12.16
C ASN A 1 -5.59 -31.93 11.04
N GLU A 2 -5.65 -31.13 9.99
CA GLU A 2 -4.74 -31.19 8.85
C GLU A 2 -3.59 -30.22 9.14
N PRO A 3 -2.31 -30.65 9.11
CA PRO A 3 -1.20 -29.73 9.36
C PRO A 3 -1.03 -28.84 8.13
N LEU A 4 -1.10 -27.52 8.35
CA LEU A 4 -0.79 -26.51 7.34
C LEU A 4 0.65 -26.77 6.84
N SER A 5 0.76 -27.31 5.64
CA SER A 5 2.01 -27.46 4.91
C SER A 5 2.54 -26.06 4.59
N ILE A 6 3.58 -25.65 5.31
CA ILE A 6 4.32 -24.42 5.05
C ILE A 6 4.97 -24.59 3.67
N LEU A 7 4.46 -23.87 2.67
CA LEU A 7 5.10 -23.73 1.38
C LEU A 7 6.49 -23.10 1.57
N PRO A 8 7.55 -23.60 0.91
CA PRO A 8 8.87 -23.03 1.06
C PRO A 8 8.87 -21.64 0.41
N LEU A 9 8.98 -20.60 1.24
CA LEU A 9 9.23 -19.23 0.83
C LEU A 9 10.70 -19.12 0.39
N SER A 10 11.00 -19.67 -0.79
CA SER A 10 12.34 -19.63 -1.37
C SER A 10 12.25 -19.27 -2.85
N SER A 11 11.54 -18.19 -3.16
CA SER A 11 11.80 -17.47 -4.41
C SER A 11 13.10 -16.71 -4.25
N GLN A 12 14.19 -17.30 -4.77
CA GLN A 12 15.40 -16.55 -5.11
C GLN A 12 14.93 -15.31 -5.91
N PRO A 13 15.22 -14.08 -5.47
CA PRO A 13 14.81 -12.92 -6.22
C PRO A 13 15.60 -12.92 -7.53
N ASP A 14 14.92 -13.20 -8.64
CA ASP A 14 15.44 -12.88 -9.95
C ASP A 14 15.88 -11.40 -9.93
N GLU A 15 17.15 -11.13 -10.20
CA GLU A 15 17.73 -9.77 -10.24
C GLU A 15 16.89 -8.77 -11.08
N LYS A 16 16.15 -9.28 -12.07
CA LYS A 16 15.18 -8.53 -12.87
C LYS A 16 13.94 -8.09 -12.07
N ALA A 17 13.41 -8.93 -11.19
CA ALA A 17 12.36 -8.59 -10.22
C ALA A 17 12.88 -7.61 -9.16
N GLY A 18 14.17 -7.70 -8.81
CA GLY A 18 14.88 -6.76 -7.92
C GLY A 18 14.77 -5.30 -8.37
N LYS A 19 14.77 -5.01 -9.68
CA LYS A 19 14.61 -3.64 -10.20
C LYS A 19 13.14 -3.20 -10.33
N ALA A 20 12.21 -4.14 -10.52
CA ALA A 20 10.80 -3.84 -10.70
C ALA A 20 10.16 -3.28 -9.42
N HIS A 21 10.43 -3.90 -8.26
CA HIS A 21 9.83 -3.45 -7.00
C HIS A 21 10.37 -2.08 -6.53
N TYR A 22 11.59 -1.69 -6.92
CA TYR A 22 12.10 -0.34 -6.63
C TYR A 22 11.21 0.73 -7.26
N LYS A 23 10.72 0.50 -8.48
CA LYS A 23 9.78 1.40 -9.14
C LYS A 23 8.46 1.46 -8.38
N LEU A 24 7.99 0.36 -7.79
CA LEU A 24 6.78 0.37 -6.95
C LEU A 24 6.99 1.19 -5.68
N CYS A 25 8.12 1.03 -4.99
CA CYS A 25 8.48 1.87 -3.84
C CYS A 25 8.52 3.37 -4.19
N ASP A 26 8.92 3.72 -5.41
CA ASP A 26 9.01 5.11 -5.87
C ASP A 26 7.64 5.73 -6.22
N ARG A 27 6.62 4.90 -6.48
CA ARG A 27 5.22 5.35 -6.66
C ARG A 27 4.56 5.72 -5.33
N LEU A 28 5.05 5.20 -4.22
CA LEU A 28 4.54 5.47 -2.88
C LEU A 28 5.12 6.78 -2.32
N LYS A 29 4.30 7.51 -1.55
CA LYS A 29 4.75 8.70 -0.80
C LYS A 29 5.43 8.26 0.50
N LEU A 30 6.69 7.86 0.39
CA LEU A 30 7.51 7.37 1.51
C LEU A 30 8.59 8.38 1.93
N GLU A 31 8.79 8.49 3.24
CA GLU A 31 9.95 9.15 3.83
C GLU A 31 11.26 8.42 3.48
N LYS A 32 12.40 9.11 3.60
CA LYS A 32 13.72 8.54 3.22
C LYS A 32 14.00 7.19 3.92
N LYS A 33 13.65 7.07 5.21
CA LYS A 33 13.82 5.81 5.97
C LYS A 33 12.86 4.72 5.46
N GLN A 34 11.60 5.05 5.21
CA GLN A 34 10.58 4.11 4.71
C GLN A 34 10.93 3.60 3.30
N ARG A 35 11.41 4.47 2.41
CA ARG A 35 11.87 4.07 1.07
C ARG A 35 13.00 3.04 1.14
N ARG A 36 13.96 3.23 2.06
CA ARG A 36 15.03 2.23 2.26
C ARG A 36 14.49 0.89 2.78
N MET A 37 13.48 0.91 3.66
CA MET A 37 12.85 -0.32 4.15
C MET A 37 12.07 -1.02 3.03
N CYS A 38 11.29 -0.27 2.23
CA CYS A 38 10.55 -0.80 1.09
C CYS A 38 11.45 -1.48 0.05
N ARG A 39 12.60 -0.87 -0.29
CA ARG A 39 13.55 -1.44 -1.26
C ARG A 39 14.37 -2.62 -0.71
N ARG A 40 14.26 -2.95 0.58
CA ARG A 40 14.99 -4.08 1.19
C ARG A 40 14.25 -5.40 0.98
N ASP A 41 12.93 -5.35 0.87
CA ASP A 41 12.07 -6.52 0.72
C ASP A 41 11.12 -6.30 -0.47
N PRO A 42 11.27 -7.08 -1.56
CA PRO A 42 10.48 -6.90 -2.77
C PRO A 42 8.96 -7.02 -2.57
N GLY A 43 8.49 -7.79 -1.59
CA GLY A 43 7.05 -7.99 -1.35
C GLY A 43 6.37 -6.83 -0.62
N VAL A 44 7.14 -5.94 0.02
CA VAL A 44 6.59 -4.83 0.81
C VAL A 44 5.83 -3.84 -0.08
N ALA A 45 6.38 -3.51 -1.25
CA ALA A 45 5.75 -2.53 -2.12
C ALA A 45 4.40 -3.01 -2.64
N GLU A 46 4.30 -4.28 -2.99
CA GLU A 46 3.08 -4.93 -3.49
C GLU A 46 2.01 -5.00 -2.40
N THR A 47 2.39 -5.47 -1.21
CA THR A 47 1.51 -5.53 -0.04
C THR A 47 0.97 -4.15 0.34
N LEU A 48 1.82 -3.11 0.31
CA LEU A 48 1.38 -1.75 0.59
C LEU A 48 0.37 -1.23 -0.44
N MET A 49 0.57 -1.53 -1.73
CA MET A 49 -0.37 -1.13 -2.77
C MET A 49 -1.73 -1.81 -2.60
N GLU A 50 -1.74 -3.10 -2.27
CA GLU A 50 -2.97 -3.84 -1.96
C GLU A 50 -3.68 -3.26 -0.74
N ALA A 51 -2.94 -3.03 0.35
CA ALA A 51 -3.49 -2.42 1.57
C ALA A 51 -4.10 -1.04 1.32
N ILE A 52 -3.45 -0.20 0.49
CA ILE A 52 -3.99 1.12 0.09
C ILE A 52 -5.31 0.94 -0.66
N SER A 53 -5.38 0.00 -1.61
CA SER A 53 -6.60 -0.26 -2.39
C SER A 53 -7.75 -0.75 -1.51
N MET A 54 -7.50 -1.74 -0.65
CA MET A 54 -8.50 -2.27 0.28
C MET A 54 -9.00 -1.18 1.23
N SER A 55 -8.08 -0.39 1.82
CA SER A 55 -8.44 0.69 2.73
C SER A 55 -9.28 1.78 2.04
N ALA A 56 -8.97 2.07 0.77
CA ALA A 56 -9.72 3.03 -0.02
C ALA A 56 -11.14 2.57 -0.31
N LEU A 57 -11.30 1.29 -0.68
CA LEU A 57 -12.60 0.68 -0.94
C LEU A 57 -13.48 0.70 0.30
N GLU A 58 -12.92 0.27 1.44
CA GLU A 58 -13.65 0.27 2.72
C GLU A 58 -14.02 1.69 3.15
N CYS A 59 -13.10 2.65 3.00
CA CYS A 59 -13.40 4.03 3.32
C CYS A 59 -14.54 4.59 2.46
N GLN A 60 -14.54 4.31 1.14
CA GLN A 60 -15.64 4.70 0.27
C GLN A 60 -16.96 4.03 0.68
N TYR A 61 -16.91 2.74 1.05
CA TYR A 61 -18.08 2.03 1.55
C TYR A 61 -18.62 2.68 2.82
N GLN A 62 -17.78 2.91 3.83
CA GLN A 62 -18.18 3.49 5.11
C GLN A 62 -18.77 4.89 4.96
N PHE A 63 -18.22 5.71 4.05
CA PHE A 63 -18.65 7.09 3.84
C PHE A 63 -19.64 7.26 2.66
N ARG A 64 -20.23 6.17 2.12
CA ARG A 64 -21.05 6.20 0.89
C ARG A 64 -22.28 7.10 0.94
N PHE A 65 -22.79 7.41 2.13
CA PHE A 65 -23.94 8.30 2.33
C PHE A 65 -23.56 9.65 2.96
N GLU A 66 -22.26 9.91 3.14
CA GLU A 66 -21.77 11.14 3.72
C GLU A 66 -21.56 12.22 2.66
N ARG A 67 -21.57 13.49 3.08
CA ARG A 67 -21.28 14.63 2.18
C ARG A 67 -19.92 14.50 1.49
N TRP A 68 -18.95 13.85 2.15
CA TRP A 68 -17.70 13.42 1.55
C TRP A 68 -17.63 11.89 1.55
N ASN A 69 -17.57 11.30 0.36
CA ASN A 69 -17.67 9.85 0.11
C ASN A 69 -16.31 9.12 0.07
N CYS A 70 -15.29 9.66 0.73
CA CYS A 70 -13.93 9.12 0.72
C CYS A 70 -13.24 8.96 -0.66
N THR A 71 -13.67 9.70 -1.68
CA THR A 71 -12.99 9.72 -2.98
C THR A 71 -11.50 10.08 -2.85
N LEU A 72 -10.65 9.31 -3.55
CA LEU A 72 -9.19 9.50 -3.52
C LEU A 72 -8.69 10.58 -4.48
N GLU A 73 -9.54 11.07 -5.38
CA GLU A 73 -9.20 12.06 -6.39
C GLU A 73 -9.41 13.50 -5.89
N GLY A 74 -8.53 14.41 -6.33
CA GLY A 74 -8.72 15.86 -6.15
C GLY A 74 -8.03 16.52 -4.96
N ARG A 75 -7.88 17.84 -5.05
CA ARG A 75 -7.22 18.72 -4.05
C ARG A 75 -7.91 18.75 -2.68
N TYR A 76 -9.15 18.25 -2.60
CA TYR A 76 -9.97 18.26 -1.38
C TYR A 76 -9.35 17.44 -0.23
N ARG A 77 -8.57 16.39 -0.53
CA ARG A 77 -7.88 15.55 0.46
C ARG A 77 -6.89 16.30 1.35
N ALA A 78 -6.19 17.30 0.82
CA ALA A 78 -5.15 18.01 1.57
C ALA A 78 -5.69 18.80 2.79
N ASN A 79 -6.99 19.06 2.82
CA ASN A 79 -7.62 19.93 3.82
C ASN A 79 -8.68 19.22 4.69
N ILE A 80 -9.03 17.96 4.41
CA ILE A 80 -10.00 17.19 5.22
C ILE A 80 -9.48 16.95 6.63
N LEU A 81 -8.24 16.45 6.76
CA LEU A 81 -7.64 16.15 8.07
C LEU A 81 -7.18 17.39 8.83
N LYS A 82 -7.15 18.57 8.19
CA LYS A 82 -6.81 19.85 8.84
C LYS A 82 -7.97 20.49 9.60
N ARG A 83 -9.18 19.92 9.49
CA ARG A 83 -10.40 20.45 10.10
C ARG A 83 -10.82 19.75 11.40
N GLY A 84 -10.14 18.68 11.82
CA GLY A 84 -10.32 18.10 13.14
C GLY A 84 -9.55 18.93 14.17
N LYS A 85 -10.27 19.65 15.03
CA LYS A 85 -9.70 20.11 16.31
C LYS A 85 -9.59 18.93 17.26
#